data_AF-A0AAV2HFG6-F1
#
_entry.id   AF-A0AAV2HFG6-F1
#
_cell.length_a   1.000
_cell.length_b   1.000
_cell.length_c   1.000
_cell.angle_alpha   90.00
_cell.angle_beta   90.00
_cell.angle_gamma   90.00
#
_symmetry.space_group_name_H-M   'P 1'
#
loop_
_entity.id
_entity.type
_entity.pdbx_description
1 polymer ?
#
loop_
_entity_poly.entity_id
_entity_poly.type
_entity_poly.pdbx_seq_one_letter_code
_entity_poly.pdbx_strand_id
1 'polypeptide(L)'
;SGVSCEFEENPCDSEPCLNGGECKGSQEFLHCECSTGYTGERCETKIDSCEPMPCYILGTESCEGESLSYHCKCLPGWEGNGIY
;
A
#
# COMPACT_ATOMS: atom_id res chain seq x y z
N SER A 1 18.33 37.17 -27.74
CA SER A 1 18.61 36.41 -26.52
C SER A 1 17.42 35.54 -26.20
N GLY A 2 17.58 34.22 -26.27
CA GLY A 2 16.57 33.29 -25.77
C GLY A 2 16.88 33.00 -24.31
N VAL A 3 16.09 33.57 -23.40
CA VAL A 3 16.01 33.06 -22.04
C VAL A 3 15.00 31.93 -22.09
N SER A 4 15.49 30.70 -22.23
CA SER A 4 14.67 29.52 -22.01
C SER A 4 14.41 29.49 -20.50
N CYS A 5 13.30 30.07 -20.07
CA CYS A 5 12.78 29.90 -18.71
C CYS A 5 12.18 28.50 -18.64
N GLU A 6 13.03 27.50 -18.71
CA GLU A 6 12.63 26.11 -18.49
C GLU A 6 12.42 26.02 -16.98
N PHE A 7 11.19 26.28 -16.55
CA PHE A 7 10.73 25.86 -15.24
C PHE A 7 10.71 24.33 -15.32
N GLU A 8 11.84 23.70 -15.05
CA GLU A 8 11.87 22.27 -14.80
C GLU A 8 11.19 22.06 -13.44
N GLU A 9 9.85 22.14 -13.39
CA GLU A 9 9.12 21.73 -12.19
C GLU A 9 9.48 20.27 -11.95
N ASN A 10 10.18 20.01 -10.84
CA ASN A 10 10.34 18.66 -10.38
C ASN A 10 8.94 18.19 -9.95
N PRO A 11 8.39 17.12 -10.56
CA PRO A 11 7.05 16.65 -10.21
C PRO A 11 6.94 16.21 -8.73
N CYS A 12 8.06 15.99 -8.04
CA CYS A 12 8.11 15.71 -6.61
C CYS A 12 7.96 16.95 -5.70
N ASP A 13 8.15 18.17 -6.21
CA ASP A 13 8.05 19.41 -5.40
C ASP A 13 6.62 19.64 -4.88
N SER A 14 5.63 19.07 -5.56
CA SER A 14 4.22 19.09 -5.13
C SER A 14 3.87 18.02 -4.09
N GLU A 15 4.85 17.27 -3.59
CA GLU A 15 4.69 16.16 -2.64
C GLU A 15 3.54 15.20 -3.04
N PRO A 16 3.57 14.63 -4.26
CA PRO A 16 2.43 13.86 -4.77
C PRO A 16 2.23 12.54 -4.04
N CYS A 17 3.28 11.94 -3.49
CA CYS A 17 3.23 10.65 -2.80
C CYS A 17 2.66 10.78 -1.39
N LEU A 18 1.68 9.95 -1.05
CA LEU A 18 0.98 9.96 0.23
C LEU A 18 1.54 8.89 1.17
N ASN A 19 1.11 8.93 2.43
CA ASN A 19 1.36 7.89 3.44
C ASN A 19 2.85 7.51 3.61
N GLY A 20 3.75 8.48 3.48
CA GLY A 20 5.19 8.25 3.60
C GLY A 20 5.81 7.53 2.40
N GLY A 21 5.17 7.59 1.23
CA GLY A 21 5.80 7.15 -0.02
C GLY A 21 6.96 8.07 -0.43
N GLU A 22 8.04 7.48 -0.95
CA GLU A 22 9.18 8.21 -1.49
C GLU A 22 8.91 8.59 -2.95
N CYS A 23 8.99 9.89 -3.25
CA CYS A 23 8.84 10.35 -4.62
C CYS A 23 10.13 10.15 -5.41
N LYS A 24 10.06 9.35 -6.47
CA LYS A 24 11.13 9.12 -7.44
C LYS A 24 10.65 9.62 -8.79
N GLY A 25 11.13 10.80 -9.18
CA GLY A 25 10.75 11.38 -10.45
C GLY A 25 11.78 12.33 -11.03
N SER A 26 11.72 12.47 -12.35
CA SER A 26 12.40 13.51 -13.12
C SER A 26 11.39 14.10 -14.11
N GLN A 27 11.80 15.08 -14.92
CA GLN A 27 10.94 15.93 -15.76
C GLN A 27 9.87 15.21 -16.59
N GLU A 28 10.06 13.92 -16.92
CA GLU A 28 9.16 13.13 -17.78
C GLU A 28 8.48 11.96 -17.04
N PHE A 29 8.84 11.70 -15.79
CA PHE A 29 8.38 10.52 -15.05
C PHE A 29 8.20 10.79 -13.57
N LEU A 30 7.03 10.43 -13.05
CA LEU A 30 6.72 10.42 -11.62
C LEU A 30 6.45 8.98 -11.19
N HIS A 31 7.11 8.53 -10.11
CA HIS A 31 6.82 7.27 -9.46
C HIS A 31 6.89 7.41 -7.94
N CYS A 32 5.89 6.90 -7.25
CA CYS A 32 5.90 6.82 -5.80
C CYS A 32 6.31 5.42 -5.36
N GLU A 33 7.41 5.33 -4.63
CA GLU A 33 7.79 4.09 -3.93
C GLU A 33 7.06 4.06 -2.58
N CYS A 34 6.07 3.17 -2.46
CA CYS A 34 5.21 3.14 -1.28
C CYS A 34 5.87 2.52 -0.06
N SER A 35 5.63 3.15 1.09
CA SER A 35 5.93 2.56 2.39
C SER A 35 5.16 1.24 2.60
N THR A 36 5.71 0.37 3.45
CA THR A 36 5.09 -0.93 3.76
C THR A 36 3.64 -0.79 4.20
N GLY A 37 2.74 -1.56 3.58
CA GLY A 37 1.30 -1.52 3.87
C GLY A 37 0.50 -0.51 3.04
N TYR A 38 1.11 0.14 2.04
CA TYR A 38 0.42 1.02 1.10
C TYR A 38 0.69 0.65 -0.37
N THR A 39 -0.26 1.01 -1.23
CA THR A 39 -0.24 0.77 -2.69
C THR A 39 -1.01 1.88 -3.41
N GLY A 40 -1.04 1.82 -4.74
CA GLY A 40 -1.60 2.87 -5.60
C GLY A 40 -0.52 3.74 -6.23
N GLU A 41 -0.89 4.53 -7.24
CA GLU A 41 0.04 5.40 -7.98
C GLU A 41 0.69 6.43 -7.06
N ARG A 42 -0.04 6.89 -6.05
CA ARG A 42 0.38 7.88 -5.06
C ARG A 42 0.46 7.30 -3.67
N CYS A 43 0.48 5.97 -3.51
CA CYS A 43 0.45 5.30 -2.21
C CYS A 43 -0.78 5.66 -1.36
N GLU A 44 -1.88 5.99 -2.01
CA GLU A 44 -3.13 6.43 -1.39
C GLU A 44 -3.94 5.29 -0.77
N THR A 45 -3.70 4.06 -1.23
CA THR A 45 -4.47 2.88 -0.83
C THR A 45 -3.73 2.13 0.26
N LYS A 46 -4.35 1.95 1.43
CA LYS A 46 -3.84 1.05 2.45
C LYS A 46 -4.07 -0.40 2.00
N ILE A 47 -3.05 -1.23 2.08
CA ILE A 47 -3.15 -2.67 1.83
C ILE A 47 -3.98 -3.28 2.96
N ASP A 48 -5.05 -3.95 2.56
CA ASP A 48 -5.82 -4.80 3.47
C ASP A 48 -5.34 -6.25 3.30
N SER A 49 -4.55 -6.71 4.26
CA SER A 49 -4.04 -8.09 4.30
C SER A 49 -5.14 -9.14 4.50
N CYS A 50 -6.36 -8.72 4.84
CA CYS A 50 -7.53 -9.58 4.94
C CYS A 50 -8.36 -9.61 3.64
N GLU A 51 -7.91 -8.96 2.57
CA GLU A 51 -8.59 -8.96 1.27
C GLU A 51 -7.70 -9.49 0.12
N PRO A 52 -8.17 -10.51 -0.63
CA PRO A 52 -9.40 -11.27 -0.39
C PRO A 52 -9.29 -12.11 0.90
N MET A 53 -10.42 -12.39 1.57
CA MET A 53 -10.49 -13.13 2.85
C MET A 53 -9.55 -14.37 2.84
N PRO A 54 -8.38 -14.31 3.51
CA PRO A 54 -7.38 -15.37 3.44
C PRO A 54 -7.67 -16.49 4.44
N CYS A 55 -8.51 -16.20 5.43
CA CYS A 55 -8.88 -17.12 6.49
C CYS A 55 -10.02 -18.05 6.08
N TYR A 56 -10.12 -19.21 6.72
CA TYR A 56 -11.26 -20.09 6.48
C TYR A 56 -12.56 -19.51 7.02
N ILE A 57 -13.48 -19.17 6.13
CA ILE A 57 -14.77 -18.54 6.45
C ILE A 57 -15.58 -19.32 7.51
N LEU A 58 -15.60 -20.66 7.50
CA LEU A 58 -16.41 -21.42 8.47
C LEU A 58 -15.74 -21.57 9.84
N GLY A 59 -14.42 -21.42 9.93
CA GLY A 59 -13.65 -21.59 11.16
C GLY A 59 -13.18 -20.27 11.78
N THR A 60 -13.45 -19.13 11.13
CA THR A 60 -12.91 -17.82 11.50
C THR A 60 -14.01 -16.89 12.00
N GLU A 61 -13.81 -16.32 13.18
CA GLU A 61 -14.63 -15.25 13.76
C GLU A 61 -14.31 -13.90 13.10
N SER A 62 -13.02 -13.57 12.96
CA SER A 62 -12.57 -12.35 12.30
C SER A 62 -11.16 -12.49 11.72
N CYS A 63 -10.85 -11.74 10.66
CA CYS A 63 -9.49 -11.53 10.19
C CYS A 63 -8.96 -10.20 10.73
N GLU A 64 -7.75 -10.21 11.26
CA GLU A 64 -7.06 -9.02 11.77
C GLU A 64 -5.82 -8.77 10.93
N GLY A 65 -5.79 -7.66 10.21
CA GLY A 65 -4.68 -7.28 9.34
C GLY A 65 -3.71 -6.32 10.01
N GLU A 66 -2.42 -6.58 9.85
CA GLU A 66 -1.32 -5.71 10.26
C GLU A 66 -0.34 -5.50 9.10
N SER A 67 -0.50 -4.38 8.39
CA SER A 67 0.30 -3.97 7.23
C SER A 67 0.28 -4.98 6.07
N LEU A 68 1.19 -5.95 6.10
CA LEU A 68 1.29 -7.04 5.10
C LEU A 68 1.03 -8.43 5.70
N SER A 69 0.83 -8.50 7.02
CA SER A 69 0.53 -9.73 7.75
C SER A 69 -0.93 -9.78 8.12
N TYR A 70 -1.49 -10.98 8.25
CA TYR A 70 -2.83 -11.18 8.77
C TYR A 70 -2.83 -12.25 9.88
N HIS A 71 -3.82 -12.16 10.76
CA HIS A 71 -4.10 -13.15 11.79
C HIS A 71 -5.58 -13.52 11.76
N CYS A 72 -5.87 -14.82 11.73
CA CYS A 72 -7.24 -15.32 11.79
C CYS A 72 -7.61 -15.60 13.25
N LYS A 73 -8.63 -14.91 13.76
CA LYS A 73 -9.26 -15.28 15.03
C LYS A 73 -10.21 -16.44 14.77
N CYS A 74 -9.88 -17.60 15.29
CA CYS A 74 -10.64 -18.82 15.08
C CYS A 74 -11.78 -18.98 16.09
N LEU A 75 -12.87 -19.63 15.67
CA LEU A 75 -13.95 -20.04 16.57
C LEU A 75 -13.44 -21.11 17.58
N PRO A 76 -14.05 -21.25 18.77
CA PRO A 76 -13.68 -22.28 19.73
C PRO A 76 -13.69 -23.69 19.12
N GLY A 77 -12.60 -24.45 19.30
CA GLY A 77 -12.43 -25.80 18.75
C GLY A 77 -11.82 -25.84 17.35
N TRP A 78 -11.45 -24.69 16.78
CA TRP A 78 -10.68 -24.57 15.54
C TRP A 78 -9.25 -24.16 15.87
N GLU A 79 -8.26 -24.86 15.31
CA GLU A 79 -6.84 -24.55 15.47
C GLU A 79 -6.16 -24.51 14.10
N GLY A 80 -5.28 -23.51 13.91
CA GLY A 80 -4.42 -23.35 12.74
C GLY A 80 -4.76 -22.14 11.86
N ASN A 81 -3.72 -21.52 11.29
CA ASN A 81 -3.87 -20.65 10.12
C ASN A 81 -4.40 -21.55 8.99
N GLY A 82 -5.69 -21.46 8.69
CA GLY A 82 -6.34 -22.28 7.68
C GLY A 82 -5.69 -22.10 6.31
N ILE A 83 -4.76 -22.99 5.98
CA ILE A 83 -4.27 -23.26 4.63
C ILE A 83 -4.53 -24.74 4.39
N TYR A 84 -5.42 -25.04 3.45
CA TYR A 84 -5.52 -26.33 2.78
C TYR A 84 -5.36 -26.12 1.28
#